data_AF-A0A7W5WW26-F1
#
_entry.id   AF-A0A7W5WW26-F1
#
_cell.length_a   1.000
_cell.length_b   1.000
_cell.length_c   1.000
_cell.angle_alpha   90.00
_cell.angle_beta   90.00
_cell.angle_gamma   90.00
#
_symmetry.space_group_name_H-M   'P 1'
#
loop_
_entity.id
_entity.type
_entity.pdbx_description
1 polymer ?
#
loop_
_entity_poly.entity_id
_entity_poly.type
_entity_poly.pdbx_seq_one_letter_code
_entity_poly.pdbx_strand_id
1 'polypeptide(L)'
;MRILIVDDEPGVHDDYARAILGTEPAAADPQADAFSITPVGTGIDAIAAVESAIAEAAPFAVAFLDLQMASGLDVCETARRIRALDPDVNFVIVTALDGASLAGIAKVAGPVDKIFHIAKPFAPAELRQTALALTQRWQFDHDCNAVRAALVRQVAQLEVRAAELAANESRAIHLATHDSLTDAPNRLAFLRALAERTRADGWFATVMIDLDRFKLVNDTLGHLAGDALIREICAILGRSSPDGALVARLGGDEFGVLFSTADETSALLACERMIAACSVSLQVFGSSVQGGASAGLVVTHGGQGSDPVDVMRRADLALNDAKRSGRRMARVFDESMDEDIRFRRRVESGLGEAIANNELSLVFQPIVSRESIEVVGFEALLRWNTMAYGPISPGLFMPIAEESNLIHDLGDWVLRNALAVLTQWPGQYVSVNFSPRQFRRHHFVDYVSESVRRAGVDPSRLQIEITETAIFDDAERAAETLGALRRMGFRIALDDFGTGYSSLHNIRTFALDCLKIDRSFIEGMGRERESAAIVHSIISLGRALGIGVIAEGVETEAQVQALRLAGASHLQGFFFSHPVPAAIARTMAEARGLGGDPAAAPRVMAPSPGV
;
A
#
# COMPACT_ATOMS: atom_id res chain seq x y z
N MET A 1 1.97 -72.16 -23.64
CA MET A 1 0.57 -71.68 -23.73
C MET A 1 -0.39 -72.84 -23.47
N ARG A 2 -1.50 -72.62 -22.76
CA ARG A 2 -2.41 -73.73 -22.39
C ARG A 2 -3.54 -73.89 -23.39
N ILE A 3 -3.79 -75.14 -23.78
CA ILE A 3 -4.89 -75.53 -24.67
C ILE A 3 -5.77 -76.52 -23.92
N LEU A 4 -7.07 -76.23 -23.87
CA LEU A 4 -8.07 -77.14 -23.32
C LEU A 4 -8.63 -78.01 -24.44
N ILE A 5 -8.78 -79.31 -24.20
CA ILE A 5 -9.39 -80.24 -25.16
C ILE A 5 -10.51 -80.97 -24.46
N VAL A 6 -11.71 -80.86 -25.01
CA VAL A 6 -12.92 -81.46 -24.45
C VAL A 6 -13.50 -82.42 -25.48
N ASP A 7 -13.30 -83.71 -25.24
CA ASP A 7 -13.75 -84.83 -26.09
C ASP A 7 -13.95 -86.04 -25.17
N ASP A 8 -14.98 -86.86 -25.38
CA ASP A 8 -15.32 -87.96 -24.48
C ASP A 8 -14.59 -89.28 -24.79
N GLU A 9 -13.87 -89.34 -25.91
CA GLU A 9 -13.13 -90.51 -26.36
C GLU A 9 -11.64 -90.43 -25.92
N PRO A 10 -11.16 -91.26 -24.98
CA PRO A 10 -9.78 -91.14 -24.46
C PRO A 10 -8.70 -91.35 -25.52
N GLY A 11 -8.96 -92.18 -26.54
CA GLY A 11 -8.02 -92.41 -27.66
C GLY A 11 -7.84 -91.20 -28.56
N VAL A 12 -8.85 -90.32 -28.60
CA VAL A 12 -8.83 -89.10 -29.41
C VAL A 12 -7.97 -88.02 -28.75
N HIS A 13 -7.88 -87.99 -27.41
CA HIS A 13 -6.98 -87.07 -26.68
C HIS A 13 -5.51 -87.23 -27.10
N ASP A 14 -5.05 -88.47 -27.28
CA ASP A 14 -3.70 -88.79 -27.73
C ASP A 14 -3.45 -88.38 -29.20
N ASP A 15 -4.50 -88.39 -30.03
CA ASP A 15 -4.43 -87.96 -31.43
C ASP A 15 -4.39 -86.42 -31.53
N TYR A 16 -5.20 -85.70 -30.74
CA TYR A 16 -5.10 -84.25 -30.60
C TYR A 16 -3.72 -83.83 -30.08
N ALA A 17 -3.23 -84.49 -29.04
CA ALA A 17 -1.92 -84.20 -28.45
C ALA A 17 -0.80 -84.41 -29.46
N ARG A 18 -0.81 -85.54 -30.20
CA ARG A 18 0.17 -85.81 -31.27
C ARG A 18 0.08 -84.79 -32.41
N ALA A 19 -1.13 -84.41 -32.81
CA ALA A 19 -1.33 -83.44 -33.89
C ALA A 19 -0.87 -82.03 -33.51
N ILE A 20 -1.21 -81.54 -32.32
CA ILE A 20 -0.88 -80.18 -31.85
C ILE A 20 0.60 -80.06 -31.48
N LEU A 21 1.18 -81.07 -30.82
CA LEU A 21 2.58 -81.06 -30.38
C LEU A 21 3.56 -81.43 -31.51
N GLY A 22 3.12 -82.20 -32.51
CA GLY A 22 3.97 -82.69 -33.61
C GLY A 22 4.82 -83.91 -33.22
N THR A 23 5.24 -84.71 -34.21
CA THR A 23 5.97 -85.98 -34.01
C THR A 23 7.49 -85.91 -34.26
N GLU A 24 8.08 -84.74 -34.49
CA GLU A 24 9.54 -84.57 -34.59
C GLU A 24 10.03 -83.39 -33.74
N PRO A 25 11.19 -83.51 -33.05
CA PRO A 25 11.82 -82.37 -32.41
C PRO A 25 12.24 -81.40 -33.51
N ALA A 26 11.54 -80.27 -33.62
CA ALA A 26 11.91 -79.21 -34.55
C ALA A 26 13.34 -78.74 -34.23
N ALA A 27 14.29 -79.14 -35.07
CA ALA A 27 15.62 -78.57 -35.07
C ALA A 27 15.49 -77.06 -35.39
N ALA A 28 16.04 -76.24 -34.50
CA ALA A 28 16.38 -74.83 -34.71
C ALA A 28 15.25 -73.78 -34.71
N ASP A 29 14.36 -73.78 -33.71
CA ASP A 29 13.73 -72.53 -33.27
C ASP A 29 13.59 -72.48 -31.72
N PRO A 30 14.35 -71.64 -31.00
CA PRO A 30 14.26 -71.49 -29.55
C PRO A 30 12.93 -70.88 -29.06
N GLN A 31 12.08 -70.41 -29.98
CA GLN A 31 10.73 -69.89 -29.75
C GLN A 31 9.62 -70.88 -30.11
N ALA A 32 9.92 -72.18 -30.30
CA ALA A 32 8.87 -73.19 -30.50
C ALA A 32 7.94 -73.25 -29.28
N ASP A 33 6.75 -72.64 -29.41
CA ASP A 33 5.73 -72.52 -28.37
C ASP A 33 5.41 -73.90 -27.76
N ALA A 34 5.87 -74.14 -26.53
CA ALA A 34 5.48 -75.32 -25.78
C ALA A 34 3.98 -75.19 -25.41
N PHE A 35 3.13 -75.88 -26.15
CA PHE A 35 1.74 -76.05 -25.76
C PHE A 35 1.65 -76.99 -24.55
N SER A 36 0.90 -76.58 -23.54
CA SER A 36 0.47 -77.45 -22.45
C SER A 36 -0.97 -77.83 -22.72
N ILE A 37 -1.22 -79.10 -22.98
CA ILE A 37 -2.57 -79.60 -23.30
C ILE A 37 -3.21 -80.13 -22.03
N THR A 38 -4.43 -79.69 -21.74
CA THR A 38 -5.26 -80.23 -20.67
C THR A 38 -6.47 -80.94 -21.29
N PRO A 39 -6.44 -82.28 -21.38
CA PRO A 39 -7.58 -83.06 -21.86
C PRO A 39 -8.61 -83.26 -20.74
N VAL A 40 -9.89 -83.16 -21.08
CA VAL A 40 -11.03 -83.42 -20.19
C VAL A 40 -12.15 -84.14 -20.97
N GLY A 41 -12.92 -84.96 -20.27
CA GLY A 41 -13.96 -85.82 -20.89
C GLY A 41 -15.35 -85.19 -21.00
N THR A 42 -15.65 -84.16 -20.19
CA THR A 42 -17.00 -83.57 -20.11
C THR A 42 -16.97 -82.05 -20.07
N GLY A 43 -18.07 -81.41 -20.46
CA GLY A 43 -18.22 -79.95 -20.36
C GLY A 43 -18.17 -79.42 -18.92
N ILE A 44 -18.55 -80.22 -17.93
CA ILE A 44 -18.46 -79.84 -16.50
C ILE A 44 -17.00 -79.79 -16.07
N ASP A 45 -16.21 -80.81 -16.43
CA ASP A 45 -14.77 -80.86 -16.13
C ASP A 45 -14.01 -79.73 -16.84
N ALA A 46 -14.44 -79.38 -18.06
CA ALA A 46 -13.89 -78.25 -18.81
C ALA A 46 -14.08 -76.92 -18.07
N ILE A 47 -15.27 -76.68 -17.51
CA ILE A 47 -15.55 -75.47 -16.71
C ILE A 47 -14.68 -75.46 -15.46
N ALA A 48 -14.62 -76.57 -14.72
CA ALA A 48 -13.79 -76.67 -13.52
C ALA A 48 -12.29 -76.46 -13.81
N ALA A 49 -11.80 -76.99 -14.94
CA ALA A 49 -10.42 -76.78 -15.39
C ALA A 49 -10.15 -75.30 -15.70
N VAL A 50 -11.09 -74.60 -16.36
CA VAL A 50 -10.98 -73.16 -16.64
C VAL A 50 -11.01 -72.34 -15.34
N GLU A 51 -11.91 -72.66 -14.40
CA GLU A 51 -11.96 -72.00 -13.09
C GLU A 51 -10.62 -72.13 -12.34
N SER A 52 -10.05 -73.35 -12.29
CA SER A 52 -8.74 -73.58 -11.68
C SER A 52 -7.62 -72.82 -12.40
N ALA A 53 -7.63 -72.84 -13.74
CA ALA A 53 -6.64 -72.16 -14.56
C ALA A 53 -6.67 -70.63 -14.37
N ILE A 54 -7.85 -70.03 -14.23
CA ILE A 54 -8.01 -68.60 -13.92
C ILE A 54 -7.51 -68.30 -12.51
N ALA A 55 -7.85 -69.14 -11.53
CA ALA A 55 -7.40 -68.98 -10.14
C ALA A 55 -5.86 -69.06 -10.02
N GLU A 56 -5.22 -69.86 -10.86
CA GLU A 56 -3.77 -69.99 -10.97
C GLU A 56 -3.11 -68.89 -11.82
N ALA A 57 -3.88 -67.93 -12.35
CA ALA A 57 -3.41 -66.91 -13.30
C ALA A 57 -2.74 -67.50 -14.56
N ALA A 58 -3.16 -68.70 -14.97
CA ALA A 58 -2.67 -69.42 -16.13
C ALA A 58 -3.84 -69.87 -17.01
N PRO A 59 -4.56 -68.93 -17.65
CA PRO A 59 -5.77 -69.22 -18.44
C PRO A 59 -5.46 -70.02 -19.72
N PHE A 60 -6.52 -70.55 -20.34
CA PHE A 60 -6.43 -71.25 -21.61
C PHE A 60 -6.52 -70.26 -22.77
N ALA A 61 -5.58 -70.34 -23.71
CA ALA A 61 -5.60 -69.49 -24.90
C ALA A 61 -6.64 -69.98 -25.93
N VAL A 62 -6.81 -71.31 -26.00
CA VAL A 62 -7.70 -71.99 -26.95
C VAL A 62 -8.36 -73.17 -26.25
N ALA A 63 -9.65 -73.38 -26.51
CA ALA A 63 -10.40 -74.56 -26.08
C ALA A 63 -11.01 -75.25 -27.31
N PHE A 64 -10.58 -76.49 -27.57
CA PHE A 64 -11.17 -77.38 -28.57
C PHE A 64 -12.34 -78.10 -27.93
N LEU A 65 -13.54 -77.92 -28.48
CA LEU A 65 -14.78 -78.48 -27.97
C LEU A 65 -15.37 -79.41 -29.03
N ASP A 66 -15.46 -80.70 -28.74
CA ASP A 66 -16.14 -81.64 -29.62
C ASP A 66 -17.67 -81.48 -29.54
N LEU A 67 -18.38 -81.65 -30.66
CA LEU A 67 -19.84 -81.57 -30.69
C LEU A 67 -20.56 -82.73 -29.99
N GLN A 68 -19.94 -83.90 -29.88
CA GLN A 68 -20.50 -85.11 -29.29
C GLN A 68 -19.78 -85.44 -27.98
N MET A 69 -19.93 -84.60 -26.95
CA MET A 69 -19.43 -84.89 -25.60
C MET A 69 -20.39 -85.81 -24.82
N ALA A 70 -19.85 -86.60 -23.88
CA ALA A 70 -20.60 -87.47 -22.99
C ALA A 70 -21.68 -86.73 -22.19
N SER A 71 -22.71 -87.46 -21.75
CA SER A 71 -23.92 -86.92 -21.12
C SER A 71 -23.62 -85.97 -19.95
N GLY A 72 -24.04 -84.71 -20.07
CA GLY A 72 -23.92 -83.70 -19.00
C GLY A 72 -24.33 -82.29 -19.43
N LEU A 73 -23.54 -81.66 -20.31
CA LEU A 73 -23.78 -80.31 -20.86
C LEU A 73 -23.51 -80.32 -22.37
N ASP A 74 -24.32 -79.60 -23.14
CA ASP A 74 -24.05 -79.41 -24.57
C ASP A 74 -22.91 -78.41 -24.80
N VAL A 75 -22.40 -78.36 -26.03
CA VAL A 75 -21.29 -77.48 -26.41
C VAL A 75 -21.63 -76.01 -26.24
N CYS A 76 -22.86 -75.61 -26.55
CA CYS A 76 -23.32 -74.23 -26.45
C CYS A 76 -23.27 -73.72 -25.01
N GLU A 77 -23.81 -74.50 -24.08
CA GLU A 77 -23.86 -74.19 -22.66
C GLU A 77 -22.47 -74.28 -22.02
N THR A 78 -21.65 -75.22 -22.45
CA THR A 78 -20.23 -75.33 -22.03
C THR A 78 -19.44 -74.10 -22.46
N ALA A 79 -19.49 -73.73 -23.74
CA ALA A 79 -18.81 -72.55 -24.28
C ALA A 79 -19.33 -71.25 -23.62
N ARG A 80 -20.64 -71.15 -23.35
CA ARG A 80 -21.23 -70.00 -22.64
C ARG A 80 -20.66 -69.83 -21.24
N ARG A 81 -20.59 -70.92 -20.46
CA ARG A 81 -20.09 -70.89 -19.08
C ARG A 81 -18.60 -70.64 -19.06
N ILE A 82 -17.83 -71.29 -19.93
CA ILE A 82 -16.39 -71.01 -20.07
C ILE A 82 -16.18 -69.54 -20.45
N ARG A 83 -16.95 -68.97 -21.41
CA ARG A 83 -16.86 -67.55 -21.79
C ARG A 83 -17.19 -66.59 -20.64
N ALA A 84 -18.16 -66.97 -19.79
CA ALA A 84 -18.54 -66.17 -18.64
C ALA A 84 -17.41 -66.11 -17.59
N LEU A 85 -16.58 -67.15 -17.53
CA LEU A 85 -15.39 -67.21 -16.66
C LEU A 85 -14.17 -66.54 -17.32
N ASP A 86 -13.90 -66.86 -18.58
CA ASP A 86 -12.82 -66.33 -19.39
C ASP A 86 -13.38 -65.69 -20.68
N PRO A 87 -13.55 -64.35 -20.71
CA PRO A 87 -14.00 -63.64 -21.89
C PRO A 87 -13.03 -63.71 -23.07
N ASP A 88 -11.78 -64.14 -22.87
CA ASP A 88 -10.71 -64.02 -23.86
C ASP A 88 -10.35 -65.31 -24.60
N VAL A 89 -10.64 -66.48 -24.04
CA VAL A 89 -10.37 -67.80 -24.65
C VAL A 89 -10.91 -67.93 -26.09
N ASN A 90 -10.16 -68.54 -27.00
CA ASN A 90 -10.69 -68.86 -28.33
C ASN A 90 -11.36 -70.23 -28.32
N PHE A 91 -12.55 -70.36 -28.90
CA PHE A 91 -13.20 -71.66 -29.05
C PHE A 91 -12.96 -72.23 -30.44
N VAL A 92 -12.62 -73.52 -30.51
CA VAL A 92 -12.59 -74.28 -31.76
C VAL A 92 -13.59 -75.41 -31.63
N ILE A 93 -14.69 -75.32 -32.37
CA ILE A 93 -15.74 -76.34 -32.37
C ILE A 93 -15.38 -77.43 -33.35
N VAL A 94 -15.24 -78.66 -32.86
CA VAL A 94 -14.92 -79.80 -33.70
C VAL A 94 -16.19 -80.57 -34.03
N THR A 95 -16.48 -80.75 -35.32
CA THR A 95 -17.76 -81.28 -35.81
C THR A 95 -17.58 -82.30 -36.93
N ALA A 96 -18.48 -83.28 -37.05
CA ALA A 96 -18.58 -84.12 -38.25
C ALA A 96 -19.21 -83.31 -39.40
N LEU A 97 -18.92 -83.69 -40.66
CA LEU A 97 -19.17 -82.90 -41.87
C LEU A 97 -20.60 -82.36 -42.12
N ASP A 98 -21.59 -82.62 -41.25
CA ASP A 98 -22.97 -82.13 -41.36
C ASP A 98 -23.65 -81.75 -40.01
N GLY A 99 -22.90 -81.40 -38.96
CA GLY A 99 -23.46 -81.11 -37.63
C GLY A 99 -23.30 -79.67 -37.12
N ALA A 100 -24.42 -78.94 -36.97
CA ALA A 100 -24.61 -77.65 -36.26
C ALA A 100 -24.11 -76.33 -36.92
N SER A 101 -24.95 -75.28 -36.83
CA SER A 101 -24.66 -73.93 -37.33
C SER A 101 -23.82 -73.15 -36.32
N LEU A 102 -22.63 -72.70 -36.73
CA LEU A 102 -21.76 -71.75 -36.00
C LEU A 102 -22.52 -70.52 -35.47
N ALA A 103 -23.56 -70.09 -36.19
CA ALA A 103 -24.40 -68.97 -35.78
C ALA A 103 -25.21 -69.24 -34.50
N GLY A 104 -25.49 -70.51 -34.17
CA GLY A 104 -26.15 -70.90 -32.92
C GLY A 104 -25.22 -70.74 -31.72
N ILE A 105 -23.98 -71.19 -31.84
CA ILE A 105 -22.98 -71.12 -30.76
C ILE A 105 -22.55 -69.67 -30.52
N ALA A 106 -22.30 -68.90 -31.58
CA ALA A 106 -21.92 -67.48 -31.46
C ALA A 106 -23.01 -66.58 -30.87
N LYS A 107 -24.30 -66.95 -31.01
CA LYS A 107 -25.40 -66.24 -30.33
C LYS A 107 -25.36 -66.41 -28.81
N VAL A 108 -24.75 -67.48 -28.31
CA VAL A 108 -24.82 -67.90 -26.90
C VAL A 108 -23.48 -67.70 -26.19
N ALA A 109 -22.35 -67.96 -26.85
CA ALA A 109 -21.01 -68.03 -26.25
C ALA A 109 -20.07 -66.87 -26.62
N GLY A 110 -20.63 -65.76 -27.13
CA GLY A 110 -19.86 -64.54 -27.40
C GLY A 110 -19.31 -64.46 -28.82
N PRO A 111 -18.41 -63.50 -29.07
CA PRO A 111 -18.33 -62.87 -30.37
C PRO A 111 -17.81 -63.83 -31.44
N VAL A 112 -18.40 -63.73 -32.63
CA VAL A 112 -18.17 -64.64 -33.76
C VAL A 112 -16.68 -64.74 -34.12
N ASP A 113 -15.90 -63.69 -33.88
CA ASP A 113 -14.49 -63.61 -34.20
C ASP A 113 -13.58 -64.37 -33.21
N LYS A 114 -14.10 -64.91 -32.10
CA LYS A 114 -13.41 -65.79 -31.16
C LYS A 114 -13.90 -67.25 -31.20
N ILE A 115 -14.73 -67.60 -32.19
CA ILE A 115 -15.30 -68.94 -32.37
C ILE A 115 -14.94 -69.46 -33.77
N PHE A 116 -14.25 -70.58 -33.81
CA PHE A 116 -13.74 -71.24 -35.00
C PHE A 116 -14.29 -72.67 -35.09
N HIS A 117 -14.12 -73.32 -36.23
CA HIS A 117 -14.53 -74.71 -36.39
C HIS A 117 -13.51 -75.51 -37.19
N ILE A 118 -13.47 -76.82 -36.92
CA ILE A 118 -12.69 -77.81 -37.67
C ILE A 118 -13.59 -79.03 -37.92
N ALA A 119 -13.61 -79.55 -39.14
CA ALA A 119 -14.41 -80.72 -39.51
C ALA A 119 -13.61 -82.03 -39.30
N LYS A 120 -14.26 -83.08 -38.77
CA LYS A 120 -13.73 -84.46 -38.69
C LYS A 120 -14.00 -85.20 -40.02
N PRO A 121 -13.02 -85.99 -40.56
CA PRO A 121 -11.65 -86.16 -40.06
C PRO A 121 -10.77 -84.96 -40.41
N PHE A 122 -9.97 -84.48 -39.45
CA PHE A 122 -9.06 -83.36 -39.63
C PHE A 122 -7.63 -83.82 -39.96
N ALA A 123 -6.88 -83.01 -40.71
CA ALA A 123 -5.46 -83.23 -40.91
C ALA A 123 -4.67 -82.75 -39.69
N PRO A 124 -3.65 -83.48 -39.19
CA PRO A 124 -2.85 -83.02 -38.04
C PRO A 124 -2.23 -81.62 -38.23
N ALA A 125 -1.86 -81.28 -39.46
CA ALA A 125 -1.31 -79.96 -39.79
C ALA A 125 -2.33 -78.81 -39.64
N GLU A 126 -3.60 -79.05 -39.96
CA GLU A 126 -4.67 -78.06 -39.84
C GLU A 126 -4.92 -77.72 -38.36
N LEU A 127 -5.05 -78.76 -37.53
CA LEU A 127 -5.25 -78.61 -36.08
C LEU A 127 -4.10 -77.84 -35.41
N ARG A 128 -2.86 -78.16 -35.77
CA ARG A 128 -1.66 -77.47 -35.28
C ARG A 128 -1.60 -76.01 -35.72
N GLN A 129 -1.90 -75.72 -36.99
CA GLN A 129 -1.92 -74.36 -37.51
C GLN A 129 -2.99 -73.50 -36.81
N THR A 130 -4.18 -74.05 -36.60
CA THR A 130 -5.25 -73.37 -35.86
C THR A 130 -4.85 -73.11 -34.41
N ALA A 131 -4.32 -74.12 -33.71
CA ALA A 131 -3.84 -73.96 -32.34
C ALA A 131 -2.78 -72.85 -32.21
N LEU A 132 -1.79 -72.83 -33.11
CA LEU A 132 -0.73 -71.82 -33.14
C LEU A 132 -1.30 -70.42 -33.42
N ALA A 133 -2.08 -70.27 -34.48
CA ALA A 133 -2.62 -68.97 -34.89
C ALA A 133 -3.52 -68.35 -33.82
N LEU A 134 -4.40 -69.15 -33.20
CA LEU A 134 -5.32 -68.65 -32.18
C LEU A 134 -4.61 -68.34 -30.86
N THR A 135 -3.59 -69.12 -30.51
CA THR A 135 -2.77 -68.83 -29.33
C THR A 135 -1.97 -67.54 -29.51
N GLN A 136 -1.36 -67.34 -30.68
CA GLN A 136 -0.64 -66.09 -30.99
C GLN A 136 -1.58 -64.89 -31.00
N ARG A 137 -2.77 -65.04 -31.57
CA ARG A 137 -3.80 -63.99 -31.53
C ARG A 137 -4.22 -63.66 -30.10
N TRP A 138 -4.47 -64.67 -29.27
CA TRP A 138 -4.80 -64.47 -27.84
C TRP A 138 -3.72 -63.67 -27.13
N GLN A 139 -2.45 -64.02 -27.35
CA GLN A 139 -1.31 -63.32 -26.76
C GLN A 139 -1.25 -61.85 -27.22
N PHE A 140 -1.41 -61.60 -28.52
CA PHE A 140 -1.43 -60.25 -29.07
C PHE A 140 -2.57 -59.39 -28.50
N ASP A 141 -3.78 -59.95 -28.40
CA ASP A 141 -4.94 -59.27 -27.82
C ASP A 141 -4.69 -58.92 -26.35
N HIS A 142 -4.06 -59.82 -25.59
CA HIS A 142 -3.71 -59.60 -24.18
C HIS A 142 -2.65 -58.50 -24.02
N ASP A 143 -1.59 -58.54 -24.83
CA ASP A 143 -0.53 -57.53 -24.83
C ASP A 143 -1.06 -56.14 -25.23
N CYS A 144 -1.92 -56.07 -26.26
CA CYS A 144 -2.58 -54.83 -26.67
C CYS A 144 -3.47 -54.26 -25.56
N ASN A 145 -4.24 -55.10 -24.88
CA ASN A 145 -5.07 -54.68 -23.76
C ASN A 145 -4.24 -54.15 -22.59
N ALA A 146 -3.11 -54.81 -22.28
CA ALA A 146 -2.20 -54.38 -21.23
C ALA A 146 -1.58 -53.00 -21.55
N VAL A 147 -1.09 -52.80 -22.77
CA VAL A 147 -0.54 -51.51 -23.24
C VAL A 147 -1.61 -50.42 -23.21
N ARG A 148 -2.83 -50.72 -23.70
CA ARG A 148 -3.95 -49.77 -23.67
C ARG A 148 -4.31 -49.35 -22.25
N ALA A 149 -4.38 -50.30 -21.32
CA ALA A 149 -4.66 -50.01 -19.92
C ALA A 149 -3.55 -49.15 -19.28
N ALA A 150 -2.28 -49.40 -19.62
CA ALA A 150 -1.16 -48.59 -19.17
C ALA A 150 -1.23 -47.15 -19.73
N LEU A 151 -1.55 -46.99 -21.01
CA LEU A 151 -1.69 -45.69 -21.65
C LEU A 151 -2.82 -44.87 -21.01
N VAL A 152 -3.98 -45.49 -20.74
CA VAL A 152 -5.10 -44.81 -20.05
C VAL A 152 -4.67 -44.28 -18.68
N ARG A 153 -3.92 -45.07 -17.90
CA ARG A 153 -3.37 -44.61 -16.61
C ARG A 153 -2.40 -43.45 -16.78
N GLN A 154 -1.54 -43.50 -17.79
CA GLN A 154 -0.55 -42.44 -18.06
C GLN A 154 -1.22 -41.14 -18.48
N VAL A 155 -2.26 -41.19 -19.34
CA VAL A 155 -3.04 -40.01 -19.73
C VAL A 155 -3.71 -39.37 -18.52
N ALA A 156 -4.39 -40.15 -17.68
CA ALA A 156 -5.00 -39.64 -16.45
C ALA A 156 -3.98 -38.98 -15.51
N GLN A 157 -2.77 -39.55 -15.38
CA GLN A 157 -1.71 -38.96 -14.58
C GLN A 157 -1.19 -37.63 -15.16
N LEU A 158 -1.11 -37.51 -16.48
CA LEU A 158 -0.70 -36.27 -17.14
C LEU A 158 -1.76 -35.17 -16.97
N GLU A 159 -3.05 -35.49 -17.04
CA GLU A 159 -4.14 -34.54 -16.80
C GLU A 159 -4.09 -33.97 -15.38
N VAL A 160 -3.88 -34.82 -14.36
CA VAL A 160 -3.72 -34.38 -12.96
C VAL A 160 -2.51 -33.45 -12.82
N ARG A 161 -1.36 -33.83 -13.39
CA ARG A 161 -0.14 -32.99 -13.33
C ARG A 161 -0.33 -31.65 -14.05
N ALA A 162 -1.04 -31.63 -15.18
CA ALA A 162 -1.33 -30.40 -15.91
C ALA A 162 -2.22 -29.46 -15.08
N ALA A 163 -3.24 -30.01 -14.40
CA ALA A 163 -4.08 -29.23 -13.50
C ALA A 163 -3.30 -28.68 -12.30
N GLU A 164 -2.43 -29.48 -11.68
CA GLU A 164 -1.53 -29.04 -10.60
C GLU A 164 -0.56 -27.93 -11.06
N LEU A 165 0.03 -28.08 -12.25
CA LEU A 165 0.93 -27.08 -12.82
C LEU A 165 0.18 -25.75 -13.05
N ALA A 166 -0.99 -25.80 -13.68
CA ALA A 166 -1.81 -24.62 -13.94
C ALA A 166 -2.24 -23.90 -12.63
N ALA A 167 -2.60 -24.67 -11.59
CA ALA A 167 -2.93 -24.12 -10.29
C ALA A 167 -1.72 -23.46 -9.61
N ASN A 168 -0.54 -24.08 -9.71
CA ASN A 168 0.71 -23.52 -9.17
C ASN A 168 1.15 -22.26 -9.93
N GLU A 169 1.04 -22.24 -11.26
CA GLU A 169 1.32 -21.06 -12.08
C GLU A 169 0.38 -19.91 -11.72
N SER A 170 -0.92 -20.17 -11.62
CA SER A 170 -1.91 -19.16 -11.20
C SER A 170 -1.58 -18.60 -9.82
N ARG A 171 -1.23 -19.47 -8.86
CA ARG A 171 -0.82 -19.06 -7.51
C ARG A 171 0.48 -18.26 -7.51
N ALA A 172 1.45 -18.63 -8.33
CA ALA A 172 2.73 -17.93 -8.45
C ALA A 172 2.54 -16.53 -9.06
N ILE A 173 1.71 -16.41 -10.09
CA ILE A 173 1.33 -15.12 -10.68
C ILE A 173 0.64 -14.26 -9.62
N HIS A 174 -0.34 -14.82 -8.90
CA HIS A 174 -1.07 -14.10 -7.87
C HIS A 174 -0.15 -13.55 -6.77
N LEU A 175 0.75 -14.38 -6.24
CA LEU A 175 1.76 -13.98 -5.25
C LEU A 175 2.73 -12.92 -5.76
N ALA A 176 3.03 -12.91 -7.06
CA ALA A 176 3.90 -11.91 -7.67
C ALA A 176 3.18 -10.57 -7.92
N THR A 177 1.86 -10.56 -8.08
CA THR A 177 1.07 -9.38 -8.47
C THR A 177 0.13 -8.83 -7.41
N HIS A 178 -0.03 -9.50 -6.27
CA HIS A 178 -0.90 -9.05 -5.17
C HIS A 178 -0.13 -8.88 -3.86
N ASP A 179 -0.66 -8.01 -2.98
CA ASP A 179 -0.16 -7.76 -1.65
C ASP A 179 -0.65 -8.83 -0.68
N SER A 180 0.26 -9.40 0.12
CA SER A 180 -0.05 -10.51 1.03
C SER A 180 -1.00 -10.14 2.20
N LEU A 181 -1.15 -8.85 2.54
CA LEU A 181 -1.97 -8.43 3.66
C LEU A 181 -3.42 -8.15 3.24
N THR A 182 -3.61 -7.50 2.09
CA THR A 182 -4.91 -7.04 1.60
C THR A 182 -5.47 -7.87 0.45
N ASP A 183 -4.65 -8.73 -0.17
CA ASP A 183 -4.95 -9.45 -1.41
C ASP A 183 -5.25 -8.53 -2.61
N ALA A 184 -5.01 -7.22 -2.47
CA ALA A 184 -5.15 -6.26 -3.56
C ALA A 184 -3.92 -6.32 -4.48
N PRO A 185 -4.04 -5.88 -5.74
CA PRO A 185 -2.90 -5.64 -6.62
C PRO A 185 -1.75 -4.92 -5.91
N ASN A 186 -0.52 -5.36 -6.12
CA ASN A 186 0.67 -4.73 -5.55
C ASN A 186 1.24 -3.65 -6.49
N ARG A 187 2.33 -3.02 -6.05
CA ARG A 187 3.03 -2.00 -6.85
C ARG A 187 3.42 -2.45 -8.26
N LEU A 188 3.82 -3.72 -8.44
CA LEU A 188 4.19 -4.25 -9.75
C LEU A 188 2.96 -4.33 -10.68
N ALA A 189 1.84 -4.83 -10.17
CA ALA A 189 0.59 -4.89 -10.93
C ALA A 189 0.08 -3.49 -11.29
N PHE A 190 0.15 -2.55 -10.34
CA PHE A 190 -0.21 -1.15 -10.57
C PHE A 190 0.61 -0.50 -11.67
N LEU A 191 1.94 -0.65 -11.63
CA LEU A 191 2.84 -0.10 -12.66
C LEU A 191 2.59 -0.70 -14.05
N ARG A 192 2.30 -2.00 -14.12
CA ARG A 192 1.95 -2.67 -15.38
C ARG A 192 0.65 -2.10 -15.95
N ALA A 193 -0.39 -1.99 -15.13
CA ALA A 193 -1.67 -1.41 -15.54
C ALA A 193 -1.53 0.07 -15.96
N LEU A 194 -0.73 0.86 -15.23
CA LEU A 194 -0.44 2.24 -15.61
C LEU A 194 0.26 2.33 -16.96
N ALA A 195 1.28 1.48 -17.20
CA ALA A 195 1.98 1.43 -18.48
C ALA A 195 1.09 0.99 -19.65
N GLU A 196 0.06 0.17 -19.39
CA GLU A 196 -0.95 -0.16 -20.39
C GLU A 196 -1.87 1.03 -20.66
N ARG A 197 -2.34 1.72 -19.62
CA ARG A 197 -3.20 2.90 -19.72
C ARG A 197 -2.52 4.07 -20.43
N THR A 198 -1.22 4.30 -20.23
CA THR A 198 -0.49 5.37 -20.93
C THR A 198 -0.36 5.12 -22.44
N ARG A 199 -0.43 3.86 -22.87
CA ARG A 199 -0.40 3.47 -24.30
C ARG A 199 -1.77 3.42 -24.95
N ALA A 200 -2.80 3.06 -24.18
CA ALA A 200 -4.18 3.03 -24.66
C ALA A 200 -4.71 4.46 -24.86
N ASP A 201 -5.54 4.67 -25.89
CA ASP A 201 -6.18 5.96 -26.11
C ASP A 201 -7.30 6.20 -25.07
N GLY A 202 -7.46 7.46 -24.64
CA GLY A 202 -8.47 7.87 -23.67
C GLY A 202 -7.92 8.46 -22.36
N TRP A 203 -8.83 9.12 -21.63
CA TRP A 203 -8.53 9.81 -20.40
C TRP A 203 -8.60 8.88 -19.17
N PHE A 204 -7.60 9.00 -18.30
CA PHE A 204 -7.56 8.27 -17.03
C PHE A 204 -6.95 9.13 -15.92
N ALA A 205 -7.32 8.80 -14.69
CA ALA A 205 -6.75 9.39 -13.49
C ALA A 205 -5.79 8.39 -12.82
N THR A 206 -4.64 8.88 -12.37
CA THR A 206 -3.72 8.17 -11.47
C THR A 206 -3.76 8.84 -10.12
N VAL A 207 -4.08 8.09 -9.07
CA VAL A 207 -4.24 8.61 -7.71
C VAL A 207 -3.27 7.90 -6.78
N MET A 208 -2.55 8.68 -5.99
CA MET A 208 -1.72 8.26 -4.87
C MET A 208 -2.45 8.61 -3.57
N ILE A 209 -2.60 7.65 -2.66
CA ILE A 209 -3.33 7.82 -1.39
C ILE A 209 -2.42 7.37 -0.24
N ASP A 210 -2.44 8.12 0.85
CA ASP A 210 -1.67 7.83 2.07
C ASP A 210 -2.56 7.98 3.31
N LEU A 211 -2.36 7.10 4.29
CA LEU A 211 -3.12 7.14 5.54
C LEU A 211 -2.53 8.16 6.52
N ASP A 212 -3.34 9.15 6.88
CA ASP A 212 -2.93 10.21 7.77
C ASP A 212 -2.60 9.67 9.17
N ARG A 213 -1.39 9.99 9.64
CA ARG A 213 -0.90 9.63 10.99
C ARG A 213 -0.89 8.12 11.26
N PHE A 214 -0.75 7.27 10.23
CA PHE A 214 -0.68 5.81 10.40
C PHE A 214 0.39 5.36 11.39
N LYS A 215 1.56 6.02 11.39
CA LYS A 215 2.63 5.74 12.35
C LYS A 215 2.17 5.89 13.80
N LEU A 216 1.37 6.91 14.13
CA LEU A 216 0.82 7.10 15.47
C LEU A 216 -0.10 5.94 15.87
N VAL A 217 -0.85 5.38 14.92
CA VAL A 217 -1.70 4.20 15.17
C VAL A 217 -0.83 2.99 15.51
N ASN A 218 0.22 2.72 14.74
CA ASN A 218 1.16 1.64 15.04
C ASN A 218 1.86 1.82 16.39
N ASP A 219 2.32 3.03 16.69
CA ASP A 219 3.06 3.33 17.92
C ASP A 219 2.14 3.23 19.16
N THR A 220 0.85 3.54 19.02
CA THR A 220 -0.11 3.55 20.15
C THR A 220 -0.81 2.20 20.35
N LEU A 221 -1.18 1.51 19.27
CA LEU A 221 -2.04 0.32 19.31
C LEU A 221 -1.36 -0.95 18.77
N GLY A 222 -0.13 -0.83 18.28
CA GLY A 222 0.68 -1.93 17.74
C GLY A 222 0.38 -2.26 16.29
N HIS A 223 1.29 -3.00 15.66
CA HIS A 223 1.23 -3.34 14.24
C HIS A 223 -0.02 -4.13 13.82
N LEU A 224 -0.57 -4.99 14.70
CA LEU A 224 -1.80 -5.73 14.39
C LEU A 224 -3.00 -4.81 14.17
N ALA A 225 -3.04 -3.68 14.87
CA ALA A 225 -4.09 -2.68 14.69
C ALA A 225 -3.89 -1.92 13.37
N GLY A 226 -2.64 -1.57 13.02
CA GLY A 226 -2.30 -0.99 11.73
C GLY A 226 -2.66 -1.91 10.55
N ASP A 227 -2.40 -3.21 10.67
CA ASP A 227 -2.76 -4.19 9.66
C ASP A 227 -4.27 -4.30 9.45
N ALA A 228 -5.06 -4.25 10.55
CA ALA A 228 -6.51 -4.25 10.47
C ALA A 228 -7.03 -2.97 9.78
N LEU A 229 -6.46 -1.81 10.12
CA LEU A 229 -6.77 -0.53 9.48
C LEU A 229 -6.49 -0.58 7.97
N ILE A 230 -5.34 -1.12 7.56
CA ILE A 230 -4.97 -1.23 6.14
C ILE A 230 -5.96 -2.10 5.37
N ARG A 231 -6.37 -3.25 5.91
CA ARG A 231 -7.36 -4.12 5.25
C ARG A 231 -8.70 -3.41 5.07
N GLU A 232 -9.15 -2.71 6.10
CA GLU A 232 -10.44 -2.02 6.04
C GLU A 232 -10.41 -0.84 5.06
N ILE A 233 -9.34 -0.03 5.06
CA ILE A 233 -9.19 1.05 4.08
C ILE A 233 -9.13 0.48 2.66
N CYS A 234 -8.41 -0.62 2.45
CA CYS A 234 -8.37 -1.27 1.14
C CYS A 234 -9.77 -1.68 0.67
N ALA A 235 -10.59 -2.24 1.56
CA ALA A 235 -11.96 -2.63 1.26
C ALA A 235 -12.87 -1.42 1.00
N ILE A 236 -12.68 -0.32 1.74
CA ILE A 236 -13.40 0.94 1.53
C ILE A 236 -13.05 1.55 0.17
N LEU A 237 -11.76 1.61 -0.17
CA LEU A 237 -11.31 2.12 -1.47
C LEU A 237 -11.89 1.29 -2.62
N GLY A 238 -11.88 -0.05 -2.48
CA GLY A 238 -12.48 -0.95 -3.46
C GLY A 238 -13.98 -0.73 -3.69
N ARG A 239 -14.75 -0.36 -2.65
CA ARG A 239 -16.20 -0.07 -2.77
C ARG A 239 -16.52 1.37 -3.19
N SER A 240 -15.61 2.31 -2.96
CA SER A 240 -15.83 3.74 -3.20
C SER A 240 -15.24 4.23 -4.52
N SER A 241 -14.34 3.45 -5.11
CA SER A 241 -13.73 3.74 -6.41
C SER A 241 -14.74 3.61 -7.56
N PRO A 242 -14.54 4.34 -8.68
CA PRO A 242 -15.36 4.21 -9.88
C PRO A 242 -15.35 2.78 -10.48
N ASP A 243 -16.38 2.45 -11.25
CA ASP A 243 -16.48 1.14 -11.91
C ASP A 243 -15.28 0.90 -12.85
N GLY A 244 -14.67 -0.29 -12.75
CA GLY A 244 -13.48 -0.65 -13.51
C GLY A 244 -12.18 0.00 -13.01
N ALA A 245 -12.20 0.64 -11.83
CA ALA A 245 -10.99 1.11 -11.19
C ALA A 245 -10.10 -0.04 -10.70
N LEU A 246 -8.79 0.15 -10.79
CA LEU A 246 -7.79 -0.70 -10.16
C LEU A 246 -7.36 -0.04 -8.85
N VAL A 247 -7.60 -0.71 -7.72
CA VAL A 247 -7.08 -0.32 -6.40
C VAL A 247 -5.89 -1.22 -6.08
N ALA A 248 -4.76 -0.62 -5.72
CA ALA A 248 -3.53 -1.33 -5.40
C ALA A 248 -2.93 -0.84 -4.08
N ARG A 249 -2.23 -1.73 -3.37
CA ARG A 249 -1.36 -1.34 -2.26
C ARG A 249 0.08 -1.25 -2.74
N LEU A 250 0.69 -0.09 -2.56
CA LEU A 250 2.02 0.20 -3.10
C LEU A 250 3.13 -0.12 -2.09
N GLY A 251 2.81 -0.05 -0.80
CA GLY A 251 3.68 -0.43 0.31
C GLY A 251 3.33 0.37 1.57
N GLY A 252 3.62 -0.15 2.76
CA GLY A 252 3.32 0.56 4.01
C GLY A 252 1.84 0.94 4.12
N ASP A 253 1.59 2.24 4.25
CA ASP A 253 0.30 2.94 4.29
C ASP A 253 -0.10 3.61 2.96
N GLU A 254 0.62 3.32 1.87
CA GLU A 254 0.39 3.90 0.55
C GLU A 254 -0.48 2.99 -0.35
N PHE A 255 -1.47 3.61 -0.98
CA PHE A 255 -2.35 3.00 -1.97
C PHE A 255 -2.29 3.76 -3.30
N GLY A 256 -2.55 3.03 -4.38
CA GLY A 256 -2.69 3.58 -5.72
C GLY A 256 -4.06 3.26 -6.28
N VAL A 257 -4.70 4.22 -6.97
CA VAL A 257 -5.95 3.98 -7.71
C VAL A 257 -5.81 4.46 -9.15
N LEU A 258 -6.25 3.63 -10.11
CA LEU A 258 -6.30 3.96 -11.54
C LEU A 258 -7.71 3.78 -12.06
N PHE A 259 -8.27 4.79 -12.71
CA PHE A 259 -9.61 4.71 -13.30
C PHE A 259 -9.77 5.62 -14.52
N SER A 260 -10.73 5.29 -15.39
CA SER A 260 -11.10 6.13 -16.54
C SER A 260 -11.90 7.35 -16.07
N THR A 261 -11.62 8.51 -16.62
CA THR A 261 -12.32 9.77 -16.31
C THR A 261 -12.60 10.56 -17.59
N ALA A 262 -13.56 11.48 -17.57
CA ALA A 262 -13.79 12.41 -18.68
C ALA A 262 -12.90 13.65 -18.57
N ASP A 263 -12.71 14.15 -17.34
CA ASP A 263 -11.99 15.39 -17.03
C ASP A 263 -11.44 15.37 -15.59
N GLU A 264 -10.69 16.41 -15.25
CA GLU A 264 -10.11 16.64 -13.91
C GLU A 264 -11.17 16.81 -12.82
N THR A 265 -12.26 17.52 -13.12
CA THR A 265 -13.35 17.76 -12.15
C THR A 265 -13.99 16.45 -11.70
N SER A 266 -14.28 15.56 -12.65
CA SER A 266 -14.87 14.25 -12.40
C SER A 266 -13.91 13.35 -11.63
N ALA A 267 -12.62 13.40 -11.94
CA ALA A 267 -11.58 12.67 -11.22
C ALA A 267 -11.44 13.15 -9.77
N LEU A 268 -11.44 14.47 -9.56
CA LEU A 268 -11.35 15.08 -8.24
C LEU A 268 -12.56 14.69 -7.38
N LEU A 269 -13.78 14.80 -7.89
CA LEU A 269 -14.99 14.40 -7.18
C LEU A 269 -14.98 12.91 -6.78
N ALA A 270 -14.47 12.04 -7.66
CA ALA A 270 -14.29 10.63 -7.32
C ALA A 270 -13.28 10.45 -6.17
N CYS A 271 -12.18 11.19 -6.19
CA CYS A 271 -11.18 11.15 -5.12
C CYS A 271 -11.70 11.69 -3.79
N GLU A 272 -12.41 12.82 -3.80
CA GLU A 272 -13.04 13.38 -2.61
C GLU A 272 -14.02 12.39 -1.97
N ARG A 273 -14.82 11.67 -2.79
CA ARG A 273 -15.69 10.60 -2.29
C ARG A 273 -14.92 9.45 -1.65
N MET A 274 -13.81 9.01 -2.27
CA MET A 274 -12.93 7.98 -1.69
C MET A 274 -12.32 8.43 -0.35
N ILE A 275 -11.81 9.66 -0.28
CA ILE A 275 -11.20 10.23 0.94
C ILE A 275 -12.24 10.41 2.05
N ALA A 276 -13.44 10.90 1.72
CA ALA A 276 -14.54 10.99 2.67
C ALA A 276 -14.94 9.60 3.20
N ALA A 277 -14.98 8.59 2.33
CA ALA A 277 -15.28 7.21 2.73
C ALA A 277 -14.20 6.60 3.64
N CYS A 278 -12.94 7.03 3.52
CA CYS A 278 -11.84 6.61 4.39
C CYS A 278 -11.85 7.29 5.77
N SER A 279 -12.65 8.35 5.95
CA SER A 279 -12.80 9.07 7.22
C SER A 279 -13.76 8.33 8.17
N VAL A 280 -13.43 7.08 8.48
CA VAL A 280 -14.20 6.18 9.35
C VAL A 280 -13.61 6.09 10.74
N SER A 281 -14.48 5.95 11.74
CA SER A 281 -14.08 5.55 13.08
C SER A 281 -14.10 4.03 13.16
N LEU A 282 -12.92 3.42 13.29
CA LEU A 282 -12.75 1.97 13.33
C LEU A 282 -12.56 1.50 14.77
N GLN A 283 -13.35 0.51 15.17
CA GLN A 283 -13.15 -0.18 16.44
C GLN A 283 -12.13 -1.28 16.24
N VAL A 284 -10.91 -1.05 16.71
CA VAL A 284 -9.80 -2.01 16.61
C VAL A 284 -9.42 -2.42 18.04
N PHE A 285 -9.66 -3.68 18.37
CA PHE A 285 -9.44 -4.25 19.72
C PHE A 285 -10.14 -3.48 20.87
N GLY A 286 -11.31 -2.90 20.62
CA GLY A 286 -12.08 -2.14 21.62
C GLY A 286 -11.68 -0.67 21.78
N SER A 287 -10.71 -0.20 20.98
CA SER A 287 -10.32 1.21 20.88
C SER A 287 -10.84 1.82 19.57
N SER A 288 -11.36 3.04 19.66
CA SER A 288 -11.80 3.81 18.48
C SER A 288 -10.60 4.51 17.83
N VAL A 289 -10.29 4.15 16.58
CA VAL A 289 -9.28 4.78 15.74
C VAL A 289 -10.00 5.66 14.72
N GLN A 290 -9.66 6.95 14.68
CA GLN A 290 -10.10 7.85 13.62
C GLN A 290 -9.18 7.67 12.41
N GLY A 291 -9.67 6.99 11.37
CA GLY A 291 -9.01 6.93 10.08
C GLY A 291 -9.04 8.27 9.37
N GLY A 292 -8.01 8.54 8.58
CA GLY A 292 -7.94 9.67 7.66
C GLY A 292 -7.01 9.31 6.51
N ALA A 293 -7.28 9.84 5.34
CA ALA A 293 -6.43 9.63 4.17
C ALA A 293 -6.32 10.93 3.37
N SER A 294 -5.17 11.14 2.75
CA SER A 294 -4.94 12.22 1.78
C SER A 294 -4.70 11.62 0.41
N ALA A 295 -5.13 12.32 -0.64
CA ALA A 295 -4.94 11.88 -2.03
C ALA A 295 -4.28 12.96 -2.88
N GLY A 296 -3.38 12.55 -3.75
CA GLY A 296 -2.90 13.32 -4.89
C GLY A 296 -3.29 12.63 -6.18
N LEU A 297 -3.84 13.37 -7.14
CA LEU A 297 -4.24 12.81 -8.43
C LEU A 297 -3.67 13.58 -9.61
N VAL A 298 -3.46 12.89 -10.72
CA VAL A 298 -3.14 13.48 -12.02
C VAL A 298 -4.06 12.87 -13.07
N VAL A 299 -4.61 13.72 -13.94
CA VAL A 299 -5.38 13.27 -15.10
C VAL A 299 -4.46 13.27 -16.32
N THR A 300 -4.50 12.18 -17.08
CA THR A 300 -3.61 11.98 -18.23
C THR A 300 -4.43 11.48 -19.42
N HIS A 301 -4.13 12.02 -20.59
CA HIS A 301 -4.60 11.48 -21.86
C HIS A 301 -3.61 10.41 -22.33
N GLY A 302 -4.07 9.16 -22.43
CA GLY A 302 -3.27 8.05 -22.95
C GLY A 302 -3.01 8.16 -24.46
N GLY A 303 -2.18 7.27 -25.00
CA GLY A 303 -1.82 7.27 -26.44
C GLY A 303 -0.70 8.25 -26.83
N GLN A 304 -0.32 9.17 -25.96
CA GLN A 304 0.79 10.11 -26.16
C GLN A 304 2.14 9.60 -25.61
N GLY A 305 2.17 8.39 -25.03
CA GLY A 305 3.40 7.78 -24.55
C GLY A 305 3.98 8.39 -23.28
N SER A 306 3.14 9.00 -22.42
CA SER A 306 3.55 9.53 -21.11
C SER A 306 4.28 8.48 -20.29
N ASP A 307 5.41 8.86 -19.68
CA ASP A 307 6.20 7.99 -18.81
C ASP A 307 5.43 7.67 -17.52
N PRO A 308 5.09 6.38 -17.25
CA PRO A 308 4.45 5.97 -16.00
C PRO A 308 5.15 6.48 -14.73
N VAL A 309 6.48 6.60 -14.77
CA VAL A 309 7.26 7.09 -13.62
C VAL A 309 6.99 8.57 -13.36
N ASP A 310 6.93 9.39 -14.41
CA ASP A 310 6.59 10.81 -14.26
C ASP A 310 5.13 11.02 -13.84
N VAL A 311 4.20 10.21 -14.35
CA VAL A 311 2.79 10.23 -13.93
C VAL A 311 2.66 9.94 -12.42
N MET A 312 3.34 8.89 -11.93
CA MET A 312 3.37 8.61 -10.49
C MET A 312 4.02 9.73 -9.69
N ARG A 313 5.13 10.31 -10.18
CA ARG A 313 5.81 11.43 -9.53
C ARG A 313 4.87 12.62 -9.35
N ARG A 314 4.12 13.01 -10.39
CA ARG A 314 3.15 14.11 -10.34
C ARG A 314 2.03 13.85 -9.32
N ALA A 315 1.49 12.63 -9.29
CA ALA A 315 0.48 12.26 -8.29
C ALA A 315 1.03 12.33 -6.86
N ASP A 316 2.28 11.91 -6.64
CA ASP A 316 2.96 12.03 -5.34
C ASP A 316 3.21 13.49 -4.93
N LEU A 317 3.54 14.37 -5.87
CA LEU A 317 3.67 15.80 -5.58
C LEU A 317 2.35 16.41 -5.10
N ALA A 318 1.25 16.08 -5.79
CA ALA A 318 -0.08 16.51 -5.40
C ALA A 318 -0.50 15.94 -4.03
N LEU A 319 -0.11 14.70 -3.72
CA LEU A 319 -0.37 14.07 -2.44
C LEU A 319 0.36 14.79 -1.30
N ASN A 320 1.63 15.15 -1.53
CA ASN A 320 2.41 15.92 -0.57
C ASN A 320 1.82 17.32 -0.34
N ASP A 321 1.31 17.97 -1.39
CA ASP A 321 0.57 19.23 -1.23
C ASP A 321 -0.71 19.06 -0.39
N ALA A 322 -1.48 18.00 -0.63
CA ALA A 322 -2.66 17.67 0.18
C ALA A 322 -2.30 17.48 1.67
N LYS A 323 -1.18 16.82 1.96
CA LYS A 323 -0.69 16.62 3.33
C LYS A 323 -0.27 17.93 4.01
N ARG A 324 0.29 18.88 3.25
CA ARG A 324 0.69 20.20 3.76
C ARG A 324 -0.49 21.15 3.93
N SER A 325 -1.48 21.08 3.04
CA SER A 325 -2.67 21.92 3.02
C SER A 325 -3.71 21.57 4.10
N GLY A 326 -3.39 20.68 5.04
CA GLY A 326 -4.27 20.34 6.17
C GLY A 326 -4.65 18.86 6.28
N ARG A 327 -4.21 18.01 5.34
CA ARG A 327 -4.54 16.57 5.25
C ARG A 327 -6.04 16.33 4.99
N ARG A 328 -6.46 15.06 4.89
CA ARG A 328 -7.87 14.66 4.68
C ARG A 328 -8.54 15.28 3.45
N MET A 329 -7.78 15.45 2.38
CA MET A 329 -8.25 16.06 1.14
C MET A 329 -7.60 15.41 -0.08
N ALA A 330 -8.25 15.59 -1.22
CA ALA A 330 -7.71 15.24 -2.53
C ALA A 330 -7.20 16.51 -3.24
N ARG A 331 -6.06 16.42 -3.91
CA ARG A 331 -5.48 17.52 -4.70
C ARG A 331 -5.15 17.04 -6.11
N VAL A 332 -5.56 17.81 -7.11
CA VAL A 332 -5.12 17.60 -8.50
C VAL A 332 -3.72 18.18 -8.66
N PHE A 333 -2.84 17.46 -9.33
CA PHE A 333 -1.53 17.97 -9.72
C PHE A 333 -1.71 19.18 -10.63
N ASP A 334 -1.12 20.29 -10.22
CA ASP A 334 -0.98 21.49 -11.04
C ASP A 334 0.53 21.74 -11.26
N GLU A 335 0.89 22.25 -12.43
CA GLU A 335 2.30 22.50 -12.78
C GLU A 335 2.96 23.49 -11.80
N SER A 336 2.18 24.40 -11.20
CA SER A 336 2.63 25.29 -10.12
C SER A 336 3.14 24.53 -8.89
N MET A 337 2.68 23.30 -8.63
CA MET A 337 3.17 22.47 -7.52
C MET A 337 4.63 22.04 -7.74
N ASP A 338 5.04 21.77 -8.99
CA ASP A 338 6.44 21.45 -9.32
C ASP A 338 7.30 22.73 -9.21
N GLU A 339 6.76 23.89 -9.59
CA GLU A 339 7.43 25.19 -9.43
C GLU A 339 7.61 25.56 -7.96
N ASP A 340 6.59 25.35 -7.12
CA ASP A 340 6.61 25.63 -5.68
C ASP A 340 7.64 24.76 -4.96
N ILE A 341 7.76 23.48 -5.30
CA ILE A 341 8.77 22.60 -4.72
C ILE A 341 10.18 23.03 -5.14
N ARG A 342 10.37 23.37 -6.43
CA ARG A 342 11.65 23.89 -6.92
C ARG A 342 11.99 25.23 -6.25
N PHE A 343 11.01 26.11 -6.09
CA PHE A 343 11.17 27.39 -5.42
C PHE A 343 11.50 27.22 -3.94
N ARG A 344 10.81 26.32 -3.24
CA ARG A 344 11.09 25.97 -1.83
C ARG A 344 12.52 25.47 -1.65
N ARG A 345 12.99 24.57 -2.52
CA ARG A 345 14.40 24.10 -2.49
C ARG A 345 15.40 25.23 -2.74
N ARG A 346 15.10 26.13 -3.68
CA ARG A 346 15.93 27.32 -3.92
C ARG A 346 15.96 28.25 -2.71
N VAL A 347 14.82 28.45 -2.06
CA VAL A 347 14.71 29.23 -0.82
C VAL A 347 15.49 28.57 0.31
N GLU A 348 15.39 27.25 0.50
CA GLU A 348 16.15 26.51 1.51
C GLU A 348 17.67 26.67 1.30
N SER A 349 18.15 26.39 0.08
CA SER A 349 19.58 26.54 -0.26
C SER A 349 20.04 27.99 -0.11
N GLY A 350 19.27 28.94 -0.64
CA GLY A 350 19.60 30.36 -0.57
C GLY A 350 19.59 30.90 0.86
N LEU A 351 18.71 30.39 1.74
CA LEU A 351 18.68 30.80 3.14
C LEU A 351 19.94 30.32 3.88
N GLY A 352 20.39 29.08 3.62
CA GLY A 352 21.64 28.57 4.16
C GLY A 352 22.84 29.42 3.77
N GLU A 353 22.94 29.80 2.49
CA GLU A 353 23.97 30.71 1.98
C GLU A 353 23.87 32.11 2.61
N ALA A 354 22.66 32.66 2.70
CA ALA A 354 22.43 33.98 3.26
C ALA A 354 22.83 34.09 4.74
N ILE A 355 22.60 33.02 5.54
CA ILE A 355 23.06 32.93 6.92
C ILE A 355 24.60 32.92 6.98
N ALA A 356 25.24 32.11 6.12
CA ALA A 356 26.70 32.00 6.08
C ALA A 356 27.38 33.31 5.64
N ASN A 357 26.77 34.02 4.69
CA ASN A 357 27.33 35.24 4.08
C ASN A 357 26.89 36.55 4.78
N ASN A 358 26.06 36.48 5.84
CA ASN A 358 25.46 37.65 6.51
C ASN A 358 24.63 38.55 5.55
N GLU A 359 23.83 37.95 4.67
CA GLU A 359 22.96 38.66 3.73
C GLU A 359 21.57 38.99 4.32
N LEU A 360 21.32 38.52 5.53
CA LEU A 360 20.12 38.82 6.31
C LEU A 360 20.24 40.18 6.99
N SER A 361 19.09 40.79 7.32
CA SER A 361 19.05 42.05 8.08
C SER A 361 17.95 42.01 9.13
N LEU A 362 18.15 42.78 10.22
CA LEU A 362 17.11 43.02 11.22
C LEU A 362 16.57 44.43 11.06
N VAL A 363 15.24 44.54 11.04
CA VAL A 363 14.53 45.79 11.25
C VAL A 363 13.83 45.74 12.60
N PHE A 364 13.56 46.90 13.16
CA PHE A 364 13.12 47.05 14.55
C PHE A 364 11.83 47.85 14.57
N GLN A 365 10.76 47.28 15.13
CA GLN A 365 9.50 48.00 15.30
C GLN A 365 9.37 48.49 16.75
N PRO A 366 9.10 49.77 16.99
CA PRO A 366 9.01 50.30 18.35
C PRO A 366 7.76 49.80 19.09
N ILE A 367 7.96 49.48 20.36
CA ILE A 367 6.92 49.18 21.35
C ILE A 367 6.85 50.39 22.29
N VAL A 368 5.66 50.98 22.43
CA VAL A 368 5.47 52.21 23.21
C VAL A 368 4.69 51.96 24.51
N SER A 369 5.01 52.74 25.54
CA SER A 369 4.23 52.79 26.79
C SER A 369 2.82 53.33 26.53
N ARG A 370 1.80 52.71 27.14
CA ARG A 370 0.42 53.22 27.08
C ARG A 370 0.31 54.69 27.51
N GLU A 371 1.02 55.07 28.57
CA GLU A 371 0.80 56.36 29.24
C GLU A 371 1.52 57.51 28.54
N SER A 372 2.84 57.38 28.40
CA SER A 372 3.71 58.43 27.88
C SER A 372 3.91 58.37 26.36
N ILE A 373 3.53 57.25 25.71
CA ILE A 373 3.85 56.95 24.30
C ILE A 373 5.37 56.95 24.05
N GLU A 374 6.18 56.86 25.10
CA GLU A 374 7.62 56.72 24.99
C GLU A 374 7.99 55.31 24.52
N VAL A 375 9.07 55.24 23.75
CA VAL A 375 9.60 53.96 23.24
C VAL A 375 10.29 53.21 24.38
N VAL A 376 9.69 52.07 24.77
CA VAL A 376 10.18 51.22 25.87
C VAL A 376 10.99 50.02 25.38
N GLY A 377 10.74 49.58 24.16
CA GLY A 377 11.38 48.41 23.56
C GLY A 377 11.18 48.37 22.06
N PHE A 378 11.79 47.38 21.42
CA PHE A 378 11.63 47.13 20.00
C PHE A 378 11.51 45.65 19.70
N GLU A 379 10.68 45.29 18.74
CA GLU A 379 10.66 43.95 18.19
C GLU A 379 11.65 43.82 17.04
N ALA A 380 12.57 42.85 17.15
CA ALA A 380 13.52 42.52 16.09
C ALA A 380 12.85 41.62 15.06
N LEU A 381 12.63 42.15 13.86
CA LEU A 381 11.97 41.47 12.77
C LEU A 381 12.99 41.15 11.67
N LEU A 382 13.12 39.87 11.35
CA LEU A 382 14.03 39.39 10.34
C LEU A 382 13.57 39.79 8.93
N ARG A 383 14.52 40.22 8.10
CA ARG A 383 14.32 40.56 6.69
C ARG A 383 15.36 39.87 5.85
N TRP A 384 14.90 39.24 4.77
CA TRP A 384 15.76 38.64 3.78
C TRP A 384 15.44 39.22 2.41
N ASN A 385 16.46 39.77 1.77
CA ASN A 385 16.35 40.34 0.43
C ASN A 385 17.38 39.64 -0.45
N THR A 386 16.94 39.10 -1.58
CA THR A 386 17.79 38.37 -2.51
C THR A 386 17.94 39.16 -3.80
N MET A 387 19.10 39.03 -4.45
CA MET A 387 19.30 39.65 -5.76
C MET A 387 18.38 39.05 -6.83
N ALA A 388 18.02 37.77 -6.70
CA ALA A 388 17.23 37.04 -7.69
C ALA A 388 15.71 37.25 -7.56
N TYR A 389 15.18 37.36 -6.33
CA TYR A 389 13.74 37.40 -6.07
C TYR A 389 13.27 38.65 -5.31
N GLY A 390 14.20 39.55 -4.95
CA GLY A 390 13.88 40.69 -4.11
C GLY A 390 13.55 40.26 -2.67
N PRO A 391 12.69 41.01 -1.96
CA PRO A 391 12.36 40.74 -0.57
C PRO A 391 11.55 39.45 -0.45
N ILE A 392 12.05 38.51 0.35
CA ILE A 392 11.37 37.24 0.65
C ILE A 392 10.67 37.38 2.00
N SER A 393 9.36 37.09 2.02
CA SER A 393 8.54 37.21 3.23
C SER A 393 8.96 36.21 4.32
N PRO A 394 9.07 36.63 5.60
CA PRO A 394 9.25 35.71 6.73
C PRO A 394 8.20 34.60 6.80
N GLY A 395 6.95 34.88 6.42
CA GLY A 395 5.89 33.86 6.36
C GLY A 395 6.17 32.73 5.36
N LEU A 396 7.06 32.95 4.39
CA LEU A 396 7.48 31.95 3.42
C LEU A 396 8.71 31.17 3.90
N PHE A 397 9.77 31.85 4.33
CA PHE A 397 11.04 31.18 4.62
C PHE A 397 11.15 30.65 6.05
N MET A 398 10.41 31.17 7.03
CA MET A 398 10.44 30.66 8.41
C MET A 398 9.96 29.20 8.51
N PRO A 399 8.83 28.80 7.89
CA PRO A 399 8.42 27.39 7.87
C PRO A 399 9.46 26.48 7.19
N ILE A 400 10.10 26.98 6.13
CA ILE A 400 11.16 26.24 5.42
C ILE A 400 12.37 26.04 6.32
N ALA A 401 12.80 27.08 7.05
CA ALA A 401 13.89 27.01 8.01
C ALA A 401 13.60 26.01 9.14
N GLU A 402 12.35 25.95 9.61
CA GLU A 402 11.92 24.99 10.62
C GLU A 402 11.98 23.56 10.10
N GLU A 403 11.43 23.27 8.92
CA GLU A 403 11.43 21.92 8.34
C GLU A 403 12.85 21.42 8.01
N SER A 404 13.71 22.30 7.49
CA SER A 404 15.11 22.02 7.10
C SER A 404 16.12 22.07 8.25
N ASN A 405 15.67 22.36 9.48
CA ASN A 405 16.52 22.50 10.67
C ASN A 405 17.49 23.71 10.63
N LEU A 406 17.45 24.54 9.57
CA LEU A 406 18.17 25.82 9.47
C LEU A 406 17.71 26.85 10.51
N ILE A 407 16.55 26.63 11.15
CA ILE A 407 15.99 27.51 12.18
C ILE A 407 16.94 27.74 13.36
N HIS A 408 17.80 26.76 13.67
CA HIS A 408 18.79 26.91 14.74
C HIS A 408 19.89 27.91 14.35
N ASP A 409 20.50 27.73 13.18
CA ASP A 409 21.53 28.63 12.67
C ASP A 409 20.98 30.05 12.44
N LEU A 410 19.75 30.13 11.93
CA LEU A 410 19.04 31.38 11.73
C LEU A 410 18.80 32.12 13.06
N GLY A 411 18.32 31.41 14.07
CA GLY A 411 18.10 32.01 15.38
C GLY A 411 19.39 32.40 16.10
N ASP A 412 20.46 31.61 15.92
CA ASP A 412 21.80 31.93 16.42
C ASP A 412 22.34 33.20 15.73
N TRP A 413 22.03 33.40 14.45
CA TRP A 413 22.29 34.64 13.72
C TRP A 413 21.46 35.82 14.26
N VAL A 414 20.15 35.65 14.43
CA VAL A 414 19.24 36.70 14.94
C VAL A 414 19.65 37.15 16.35
N LEU A 415 19.88 36.21 17.26
CA LEU A 415 20.27 36.51 18.64
C LEU A 415 21.57 37.31 18.69
N ARG A 416 22.60 36.90 17.95
CA ARG A 416 23.88 37.62 17.90
C ARG A 416 23.71 39.06 17.41
N ASN A 417 22.91 39.27 16.36
CA ASN A 417 22.68 40.61 15.81
C ASN A 417 21.81 41.48 16.73
N ALA A 418 20.79 40.91 17.37
CA ALA A 418 19.98 41.61 18.36
C ALA A 418 20.82 42.04 19.58
N LEU A 419 21.69 41.17 20.09
CA LEU A 419 22.60 41.48 21.19
C LEU A 419 23.60 42.57 20.79
N ALA A 420 24.16 42.51 19.57
CA ALA A 420 25.07 43.54 19.08
C ALA A 420 24.41 44.93 19.07
N VAL A 421 23.13 45.01 18.68
CA VAL A 421 22.35 46.25 18.72
C VAL A 421 22.09 46.71 20.16
N LEU A 422 21.72 45.80 21.06
CA LEU A 422 21.47 46.11 22.47
C LEU A 422 22.67 46.73 23.18
N THR A 423 23.91 46.32 22.85
CA THR A 423 25.12 46.93 23.42
C THR A 423 25.26 48.42 23.14
N GLN A 424 24.67 48.91 22.04
CA GLN A 424 24.79 50.30 21.60
C GLN A 424 23.61 51.18 22.05
N TRP A 425 22.53 50.57 22.54
CA TRP A 425 21.29 51.28 22.86
C TRP A 425 21.22 51.69 24.34
N PRO A 426 20.62 52.86 24.65
CA PRO A 426 20.77 53.52 25.95
C PRO A 426 19.95 52.89 27.09
N GLY A 427 19.01 51.98 26.82
CA GLY A 427 18.29 51.26 27.88
C GLY A 427 17.06 50.46 27.47
N GLN A 428 16.54 50.61 26.25
CA GLN A 428 15.39 49.84 25.77
C GLN A 428 15.70 48.34 25.67
N TYR A 429 14.66 47.52 25.81
CA TYR A 429 14.72 46.08 25.56
C TYR A 429 14.49 45.78 24.07
N VAL A 430 14.96 44.62 23.63
CA VAL A 430 14.67 44.08 22.30
C VAL A 430 13.98 42.73 22.46
N SER A 431 12.83 42.59 21.79
CA SER A 431 12.08 41.35 21.64
C SER A 431 12.64 40.52 20.50
N VAL A 432 12.88 39.22 20.74
CA VAL A 432 13.34 38.25 19.75
C VAL A 432 12.43 37.03 19.76
N ASN A 433 11.91 36.70 18.59
CA ASN A 433 11.05 35.53 18.37
C ASN A 433 11.86 34.23 18.29
N PHE A 434 11.40 33.20 19.00
CA PHE A 434 11.98 31.86 18.99
C PHE A 434 10.97 30.82 18.53
N SER A 435 11.38 30.00 17.56
CA SER A 435 10.59 28.87 17.08
C SER A 435 10.40 27.79 18.17
N PRO A 436 9.27 27.05 18.17
CA PRO A 436 9.09 25.85 18.98
C PRO A 436 10.24 24.83 18.87
N ARG A 437 10.87 24.71 17.69
CA ARG A 437 12.01 23.78 17.50
C ARG A 437 13.25 24.26 18.23
N GLN A 438 13.53 25.56 18.23
CA GLN A 438 14.66 26.14 18.96
C GLN A 438 14.47 26.04 20.47
N PHE A 439 13.26 26.31 20.94
CA PHE A 439 12.91 26.21 22.35
C PHE A 439 13.10 24.79 22.91
N ARG A 440 12.86 23.77 22.08
CA ARG A 440 13.08 22.36 22.43
C ARG A 440 14.52 21.87 22.28
N ARG A 441 15.45 22.69 21.76
CA ARG A 441 16.88 22.34 21.64
C ARG A 441 17.44 22.01 23.03
N HIS A 442 18.23 20.94 23.13
CA HIS A 442 18.99 20.67 24.35
C HIS A 442 19.91 21.86 24.66
N HIS A 443 20.04 22.22 25.94
CA HIS A 443 20.87 23.34 26.40
C HIS A 443 20.46 24.73 25.87
N PHE A 444 19.18 24.92 25.49
CA PHE A 444 18.68 26.22 25.05
C PHE A 444 18.95 27.35 26.05
N VAL A 445 18.63 27.13 27.33
CA VAL A 445 18.85 28.10 28.42
C VAL A 445 20.34 28.45 28.58
N ASP A 446 21.20 27.43 28.58
CA ASP A 446 22.65 27.60 28.70
C ASP A 446 23.20 28.42 27.53
N TYR A 447 22.73 28.14 26.31
CA TYR A 447 23.15 28.84 25.10
C TYR A 447 22.76 30.31 25.09
N VAL A 448 21.49 30.63 25.39
CA VAL A 448 21.00 32.02 25.43
C VAL A 448 21.71 32.81 26.52
N SER A 449 21.82 32.24 27.72
CA SER A 449 22.49 32.89 28.86
C SER A 449 23.98 33.14 28.62
N GLU A 450 24.70 32.19 28.01
CA GLU A 450 26.09 32.37 27.58
C GLU A 450 26.23 33.48 26.53
N SER A 451 25.35 33.50 25.53
CA SER A 451 25.39 34.50 24.45
C SER A 451 25.21 35.92 24.99
N VAL A 452 24.22 36.12 25.86
CA VAL A 452 23.91 37.42 26.49
C VAL A 452 25.06 37.85 27.39
N ARG A 453 25.59 36.93 28.21
CA ARG A 453 26.73 37.21 29.10
C ARG A 453 27.99 37.58 28.32
N ARG A 454 28.31 36.88 27.22
CA ARG A 454 29.44 37.22 26.34
C ARG A 454 29.29 38.58 25.68
N ALA A 455 28.07 38.98 25.33
CA ALA A 455 27.80 40.30 24.78
C ALA A 455 27.85 41.43 25.82
N GLY A 456 27.89 41.10 27.13
CA GLY A 456 27.87 42.10 28.20
C GLY A 456 26.53 42.83 28.31
N VAL A 457 25.43 42.18 27.89
CA VAL A 457 24.08 42.74 27.91
C VAL A 457 23.36 42.29 29.18
N ASP A 458 22.64 43.20 29.84
CA ASP A 458 21.75 42.86 30.95
C ASP A 458 20.61 41.94 30.44
N PRO A 459 20.39 40.74 31.01
CA PRO A 459 19.34 39.81 30.61
C PRO A 459 17.95 40.45 30.52
N SER A 460 17.65 41.44 31.37
CA SER A 460 16.37 42.15 31.38
C SER A 460 16.13 43.02 30.15
N ARG A 461 17.15 43.22 29.31
CA ARG A 461 17.05 43.93 28.02
C ARG A 461 16.77 43.01 26.85
N LEU A 462 16.77 41.69 27.03
CA LEU A 462 16.33 40.73 26.03
C LEU A 462 14.96 40.17 26.43
N GLN A 463 13.96 40.41 25.60
CA GLN A 463 12.65 39.77 25.71
C GLN A 463 12.59 38.59 24.75
N ILE A 464 12.32 37.41 25.32
CA ILE A 464 12.16 36.17 24.58
C ILE A 464 10.68 36.01 24.27
N GLU A 465 10.36 35.96 22.99
CA GLU A 465 9.00 35.78 22.50
C GLU A 465 8.84 34.36 21.97
N ILE A 466 7.77 33.70 22.40
CA ILE A 466 7.41 32.36 21.99
C ILE A 466 5.93 32.32 21.67
N THR A 467 5.56 31.55 20.66
CA THR A 467 4.16 31.38 20.29
C THR A 467 3.45 30.48 21.30
N GLU A 468 2.13 30.62 21.34
CA GLU A 468 1.25 29.77 22.11
C GLU A 468 1.49 28.26 21.85
N THR A 469 1.59 27.87 20.58
CA THR A 469 1.85 26.49 20.14
C THR A 469 3.17 25.92 20.63
N ALA A 470 4.21 26.75 20.85
CA ALA A 470 5.50 26.29 21.36
C ALA A 470 5.39 25.66 22.76
N ILE A 471 4.36 26.02 23.52
CA ILE A 471 4.19 25.64 24.91
C ILE A 471 3.28 24.41 25.09
N PHE A 472 2.34 24.17 24.16
CA PHE A 472 1.32 23.11 24.32
C PHE A 472 1.84 21.69 24.20
N ASP A 473 2.85 21.45 23.36
CA ASP A 473 3.33 20.09 23.10
C ASP A 473 3.99 19.44 24.35
N ASP A 474 4.58 20.23 25.25
CA ASP A 474 5.27 19.77 26.47
C ASP A 474 5.28 20.87 27.56
N ALA A 475 4.14 21.05 28.22
CA ALA A 475 3.90 22.15 29.15
C ALA A 475 4.78 22.13 30.41
N GLU A 476 5.11 20.95 30.94
CA GLU A 476 5.97 20.83 32.13
C GLU A 476 7.40 21.32 31.82
N ARG A 477 7.99 20.82 30.73
CA ARG A 477 9.32 21.23 30.30
C ARG A 477 9.36 22.71 29.93
N ALA A 478 8.30 23.24 29.32
CA ALA A 478 8.20 24.65 29.00
C ALA A 478 8.19 25.52 30.27
N ALA A 479 7.43 25.13 31.30
CA ALA A 479 7.40 25.83 32.59
C ALA A 479 8.78 25.87 33.26
N GLU A 480 9.50 24.75 33.26
CA GLU A 480 10.87 24.68 33.80
C GLU A 480 11.83 25.61 33.05
N THR A 481 11.79 25.57 31.72
CA THR A 481 12.66 26.36 30.85
C THR A 481 12.41 27.86 31.01
N LEU A 482 11.14 28.29 30.98
CA LEU A 482 10.75 29.69 31.18
C LEU A 482 11.08 30.16 32.59
N GLY A 483 10.83 29.33 33.61
CA GLY A 483 11.19 29.63 34.99
C GLY A 483 12.69 29.78 35.21
N ALA A 484 13.51 28.98 34.51
CA ALA A 484 14.96 29.13 34.52
C ALA A 484 15.42 30.45 33.89
N LEU A 485 14.92 30.79 32.69
CA LEU A 485 15.25 32.04 32.01
C LEU A 485 14.83 33.27 32.83
N ARG A 486 13.62 33.27 33.39
CA ARG A 486 13.15 34.39 34.21
C ARG A 486 14.00 34.58 35.47
N ARG A 487 14.42 33.49 36.14
CA ARG A 487 15.34 33.57 37.29
C ARG A 487 16.71 34.16 36.94
N MET A 488 17.12 34.05 35.67
CA MET A 488 18.33 34.69 35.15
C MET A 488 18.11 36.16 34.77
N GLY A 489 16.87 36.67 34.85
CA GLY A 489 16.51 38.06 34.59
C GLY A 489 15.97 38.34 33.19
N PHE A 490 15.78 37.33 32.34
CA PHE A 490 15.18 37.52 31.02
C PHE A 490 13.70 37.89 31.12
N ARG A 491 13.22 38.71 30.19
CA ARG A 491 11.78 38.97 30.02
C ARG A 491 11.18 37.89 29.13
N ILE A 492 10.02 37.38 29.51
CA ILE A 492 9.31 36.36 28.72
C ILE A 492 7.97 36.93 28.24
N ALA A 493 7.74 36.87 26.93
CA ALA A 493 6.46 37.22 26.33
C ALA A 493 5.85 36.04 25.57
N LEU A 494 4.52 35.90 25.69
CA LEU A 494 3.74 34.97 24.91
C LEU A 494 3.13 35.70 23.71
N ASP A 495 3.49 35.25 22.51
CA ASP A 495 3.08 35.81 21.23
C ASP A 495 1.82 35.11 20.67
N ASP A 496 1.12 35.80 19.76
CA ASP A 496 -0.11 35.35 19.08
C ASP A 496 -1.26 34.90 20.01
N PHE A 497 -1.36 35.48 21.22
CA PHE A 497 -2.26 34.99 22.25
C PHE A 497 -3.74 35.11 21.85
N GLY A 498 -4.45 33.98 21.92
CA GLY A 498 -5.89 33.89 21.61
C GLY A 498 -6.21 33.24 20.27
N THR A 499 -5.20 32.90 19.47
CA THR A 499 -5.35 32.17 18.20
C THR A 499 -5.22 30.65 18.39
N GLY A 500 -4.83 30.18 19.59
CA GLY A 500 -4.58 28.77 19.91
C GLY A 500 -5.42 28.18 21.06
N TYR A 501 -4.98 27.02 21.57
CA TYR A 501 -5.67 26.18 22.58
C TYR A 501 -5.26 26.45 24.04
N SER A 502 -5.04 27.70 24.43
CA SER A 502 -4.54 28.00 25.78
C SER A 502 -5.52 27.71 26.89
N SER A 503 -5.21 26.68 27.68
CA SER A 503 -5.82 26.54 28.98
C SER A 503 -5.31 27.66 29.90
N LEU A 504 -6.24 28.40 30.51
CA LEU A 504 -5.94 29.42 31.54
C LEU A 504 -5.06 28.85 32.68
N HIS A 505 -5.13 27.54 32.90
CA HIS A 505 -4.29 26.82 33.84
C HIS A 505 -2.80 26.93 33.51
N ASN A 506 -2.44 26.79 32.23
CA ASN A 506 -1.05 26.79 31.78
C ASN A 506 -0.41 28.18 31.92
N ILE A 507 -1.14 29.24 31.56
CA ILE A 507 -0.68 30.63 31.67
C ILE A 507 -0.27 30.98 33.10
N ARG A 508 -1.03 30.51 34.10
CA ARG A 508 -0.72 30.73 35.52
C ARG A 508 0.57 30.03 35.95
N THR A 509 0.85 28.87 35.38
CA THR A 509 2.05 28.07 35.70
C THR A 509 3.30 28.67 35.06
N PHE A 510 3.15 29.35 33.92
CA PHE A 510 4.26 29.98 33.22
C PHE A 510 4.65 31.31 33.84
N ALA A 511 5.95 31.49 34.03
CA ALA A 511 6.52 32.70 34.60
C ALA A 511 6.63 33.80 33.52
N LEU A 512 5.48 34.24 33.00
CA LEU A 512 5.39 35.24 31.92
C LEU A 512 5.45 36.66 32.47
N ASP A 513 6.05 37.57 31.71
CA ASP A 513 6.07 39.01 32.00
C ASP A 513 5.09 39.77 31.10
N CYS A 514 4.83 39.27 29.89
CA CYS A 514 3.90 39.90 28.96
C CYS A 514 3.08 38.89 28.13
N LEU A 515 1.85 39.28 27.78
CA LEU A 515 1.04 38.67 26.73
C LEU A 515 0.95 39.64 25.55
N LYS A 516 1.14 39.16 24.32
CA LYS A 516 0.93 39.94 23.10
C LYS A 516 -0.39 39.51 22.46
N ILE A 517 -1.28 40.48 22.24
CA ILE A 517 -2.57 40.25 21.57
C ILE A 517 -2.34 40.35 20.06
N ASP A 518 -2.66 39.26 19.35
CA ASP A 518 -2.54 39.21 17.90
C ASP A 518 -3.34 40.32 17.20
N ARG A 519 -2.78 40.81 16.09
CA ARG A 519 -3.35 41.92 15.31
C ARG A 519 -4.78 41.64 14.83
N SER A 520 -5.16 40.39 14.57
CA SER A 520 -6.49 40.07 14.03
C SER A 520 -7.62 40.50 14.97
N PHE A 521 -7.40 40.44 16.28
CA PHE A 521 -8.36 40.92 17.28
C PHE A 521 -8.39 42.46 17.37
N ILE A 522 -7.26 43.12 17.15
CA ILE A 522 -7.15 44.59 17.18
C ILE A 522 -7.79 45.21 15.94
N GLU A 523 -7.61 44.60 14.76
CA GLU A 523 -8.28 45.00 13.51
C GLU A 523 -9.81 44.95 13.65
N GLY A 524 -10.34 43.89 14.28
CA GLY A 524 -11.78 43.69 14.48
C GLY A 524 -12.43 44.61 15.53
N MET A 525 -11.67 45.17 16.48
CA MET A 525 -12.19 45.92 17.64
C MET A 525 -13.12 47.11 17.28
N GLY A 526 -12.88 47.75 16.13
CA GLY A 526 -13.70 48.88 15.66
C GLY A 526 -15.01 48.49 14.96
N ARG A 527 -15.17 47.22 14.59
CA ARG A 527 -16.28 46.72 13.73
C ARG A 527 -17.10 45.62 14.39
N GLU A 528 -16.47 44.81 15.23
CA GLU A 528 -17.02 43.57 15.78
C GLU A 528 -17.03 43.62 17.31
N ARG A 529 -18.20 43.41 17.91
CA ARG A 529 -18.31 43.36 19.38
C ARG A 529 -17.52 42.21 19.99
N GLU A 530 -17.43 41.08 19.29
CA GLU A 530 -16.73 39.88 19.77
C GLU A 530 -15.24 40.14 19.91
N SER A 531 -14.60 40.68 18.87
CA SER A 531 -13.19 41.07 18.88
C SER A 531 -12.87 42.07 20.01
N ALA A 532 -13.72 43.08 20.23
CA ALA A 532 -13.55 43.99 21.36
C ALA A 532 -13.69 43.30 22.74
N ALA A 533 -14.64 42.37 22.88
CA ALA A 533 -14.84 41.62 24.12
C ALA A 533 -13.67 40.69 24.44
N ILE A 534 -13.08 40.04 23.42
CA ILE A 534 -11.89 39.19 23.56
C ILE A 534 -10.72 40.03 24.06
N VAL A 535 -10.44 41.17 23.42
CA VAL A 535 -9.33 42.06 23.83
C VAL A 535 -9.50 42.55 25.27
N HIS A 536 -10.71 42.98 25.65
CA HIS A 536 -11.00 43.37 27.03
C HIS A 536 -10.79 42.23 28.03
N SER A 537 -11.14 41.00 27.65
CA SER A 537 -10.98 39.81 28.49
C SER A 537 -9.51 39.47 28.69
N ILE A 538 -8.69 39.53 27.63
CA ILE A 538 -7.24 39.29 27.69
C ILE A 538 -6.55 40.34 28.57
N ILE A 539 -6.89 41.63 28.39
CA ILE A 539 -6.33 42.71 29.21
C ILE A 539 -6.70 42.53 30.70
N SER A 540 -7.95 42.14 30.96
CA SER A 540 -8.40 41.89 32.34
C SER A 540 -7.69 40.70 32.96
N LEU A 541 -7.46 39.63 32.19
CA LEU A 541 -6.69 38.46 32.61
C LEU A 541 -5.24 38.84 32.95
N GLY A 542 -4.56 39.55 32.05
CA GLY A 542 -3.19 40.02 32.30
C GLY A 542 -3.09 40.82 33.59
N ARG A 543 -4.01 41.76 33.81
CA ARG A 543 -4.08 42.54 35.06
C ARG A 543 -4.30 41.65 36.29
N ALA A 544 -5.20 40.68 36.23
CA ALA A 544 -5.48 39.77 37.34
C ALA A 544 -4.29 38.88 37.71
N LEU A 545 -3.43 38.55 36.73
CA LEU A 545 -2.23 37.73 36.92
C LEU A 545 -0.96 38.56 37.18
N GLY A 546 -1.04 39.90 37.11
CA GLY A 546 0.13 40.77 37.21
C GLY A 546 1.06 40.69 36.00
N ILE A 547 0.53 40.30 34.83
CA ILE A 547 1.25 40.15 33.56
C ILE A 547 0.94 41.38 32.69
N GLY A 548 1.96 41.94 32.04
CA GLY A 548 1.78 43.03 31.08
C GLY A 548 1.02 42.58 29.83
N VAL A 549 0.37 43.50 29.14
CA VAL A 549 -0.30 43.20 27.86
C VAL A 549 0.15 44.18 26.79
N ILE A 550 0.75 43.66 25.71
CA ILE A 550 1.07 44.38 24.47
C ILE A 550 -0.07 44.15 23.49
N ALA A 551 -0.61 45.22 22.92
CA ALA A 551 -1.56 45.12 21.81
C ALA A 551 -0.85 45.41 20.48
N GLU A 552 -0.92 44.46 19.55
CA GLU A 552 -0.25 44.54 18.25
C GLU A 552 -1.17 44.99 17.12
N GLY A 553 -0.60 45.47 16.02
CA GLY A 553 -1.40 45.89 14.87
C GLY A 553 -2.25 47.13 15.13
N VAL A 554 -1.81 48.03 16.02
CA VAL A 554 -2.51 49.30 16.25
C VAL A 554 -2.26 50.24 15.06
N GLU A 555 -3.33 50.60 14.34
CA GLU A 555 -3.26 51.39 13.11
C GLU A 555 -4.01 52.73 13.18
N THR A 556 -4.94 52.87 14.14
CA THR A 556 -5.81 54.05 14.23
C THR A 556 -5.81 54.67 15.62
N GLU A 557 -6.06 55.98 15.67
CA GLU A 557 -6.21 56.70 16.94
C GLU A 557 -7.35 56.15 17.80
N ALA A 558 -8.45 55.71 17.17
CA ALA A 558 -9.58 55.09 17.86
C ALA A 558 -9.16 53.80 18.61
N GLN A 559 -8.36 52.94 17.98
CA GLN A 559 -7.80 51.75 18.62
C GLN A 559 -6.87 52.13 19.78
N VAL A 560 -6.03 53.15 19.62
CA VAL A 560 -5.17 53.65 20.70
C VAL A 560 -6.01 54.05 21.91
N GLN A 561 -7.04 54.87 21.73
CA GLN A 561 -7.89 55.32 22.83
C GLN A 561 -8.63 54.15 23.50
N ALA A 562 -9.18 53.22 22.71
CA ALA A 562 -9.86 52.04 23.22
C ALA A 562 -8.92 51.15 24.07
N LEU A 563 -7.71 50.89 23.57
CA LEU A 563 -6.71 50.07 24.27
C LEU A 563 -6.16 50.77 25.52
N ARG A 564 -6.02 52.10 25.49
CA ARG A 564 -5.66 52.90 26.68
C ARG A 564 -6.73 52.78 27.76
N LEU A 565 -8.01 52.89 27.39
CA LEU A 565 -9.15 52.77 28.31
C LEU A 565 -9.32 51.35 28.85
N ALA A 566 -9.14 50.33 28.00
CA ALA A 566 -9.14 48.93 28.41
C ALA A 566 -8.00 48.65 29.41
N GLY A 567 -6.89 49.37 29.27
CA GLY A 567 -5.75 49.36 30.17
C GLY A 567 -4.67 48.37 29.75
N ALA A 568 -4.42 48.24 28.44
CA ALA A 568 -3.23 47.59 27.91
C ALA A 568 -1.96 48.23 28.51
N SER A 569 -0.87 47.47 28.64
CA SER A 569 0.38 47.99 29.21
C SER A 569 1.20 48.74 28.16
N HIS A 570 1.23 48.19 26.95
CA HIS A 570 2.05 48.66 25.84
C HIS A 570 1.28 48.54 24.53
N LEU A 571 1.69 49.32 23.53
CA LEU A 571 1.06 49.35 22.22
C LEU A 571 2.14 49.22 21.13
N GLN A 572 1.81 48.52 20.05
CA GLN A 572 2.68 48.34 18.90
C GLN A 572 1.83 48.34 17.62
N GLY A 573 2.31 49.00 16.57
CA GLY A 573 1.64 49.01 15.27
C GLY A 573 2.04 50.18 14.39
N PHE A 574 1.54 50.17 13.16
CA PHE A 574 1.89 51.15 12.13
C PHE A 574 1.40 52.57 12.42
N PHE A 575 0.45 52.73 13.35
CA PHE A 575 0.09 54.04 13.88
C PHE A 575 1.30 54.78 14.48
N PHE A 576 2.20 54.05 15.15
CA PHE A 576 3.38 54.63 15.80
C PHE A 576 4.57 54.64 14.85
N SER A 577 4.90 53.46 14.28
CA SER A 577 5.95 53.35 13.28
C SER A 577 5.88 52.01 12.55
N HIS A 578 6.32 52.04 11.30
CA HIS A 578 6.69 50.82 10.59
C HIS A 578 8.01 50.28 11.15
N PRO A 579 8.37 49.01 10.87
CA PRO A 579 9.68 48.50 11.23
C PRO A 579 10.79 49.31 10.54
N VAL A 580 11.77 49.78 11.31
CA VAL A 580 12.86 50.65 10.82
C VAL A 580 14.24 50.01 10.96
N PRO A 581 15.24 50.38 10.16
CA PRO A 581 16.62 49.92 10.33
C PRO A 581 17.19 50.29 11.71
N ALA A 582 18.19 49.51 12.18
CA ALA A 582 18.82 49.68 13.49
C ALA A 582 19.28 51.11 13.80
N ALA A 583 19.78 51.85 12.80
CA ALA A 583 20.23 53.23 12.98
C ALA A 583 19.08 54.19 13.34
N ILE A 584 17.91 54.04 12.71
CA ILE A 584 16.74 54.87 13.01
C ILE A 584 16.15 54.47 14.37
N ALA A 585 16.05 53.16 14.63
CA ALA A 585 15.60 52.66 15.93
C ALA A 585 16.48 53.16 17.08
N ARG A 586 17.80 53.26 16.88
CA ARG A 586 18.71 53.85 17.85
C ARG A 586 18.37 55.31 18.15
N THR A 587 18.10 56.13 17.13
CA THR A 587 17.68 57.53 17.32
C THR A 587 16.38 57.62 18.12
N MET A 588 15.40 56.75 17.82
CA MET A 588 14.14 56.66 18.58
C MET A 588 14.40 56.26 20.05
N ALA A 589 15.32 55.32 20.27
CA ALA A 589 15.72 54.83 21.59
C ALA A 589 16.38 55.94 22.43
N GLU A 590 17.30 56.71 21.84
CA GLU A 590 17.99 57.85 22.46
C GLU A 590 17.04 59.00 22.78
N ALA A 591 16.09 59.29 21.89
CA ALA A 591 15.06 60.31 22.12
C ALA A 591 13.94 59.86 23.06
N ARG A 592 13.86 58.54 23.37
CA ARG A 592 12.70 57.90 24.02
C ARG A 592 11.37 58.24 23.34
N GLY A 593 11.38 58.52 22.05
CA GLY A 593 10.23 59.01 21.30
C GLY A 593 10.32 58.62 19.83
N LEU A 594 9.20 58.77 19.12
CA LEU A 594 9.04 58.24 17.76
C LEU A 594 9.83 59.00 16.67
N GLY A 595 10.46 60.14 17.00
CA GLY A 595 11.38 60.87 16.12
C GLY A 595 10.75 61.42 14.84
N GLY A 596 10.53 62.75 14.78
CA GLY A 596 9.97 63.45 13.63
C GLY A 596 8.53 63.94 13.89
N ASP A 597 8.26 65.19 13.50
CA ASP A 597 6.96 65.85 13.61
C ASP A 597 5.82 64.94 13.12
N PRO A 598 4.76 64.68 13.92
CA PRO A 598 3.60 63.89 13.49
C PRO A 598 2.90 64.45 12.23
N ALA A 599 3.22 65.67 11.80
CA ALA A 599 2.74 66.28 10.56
C ALA A 599 3.58 65.96 9.28
N ALA A 600 4.69 65.23 9.37
CA ALA A 600 5.67 65.10 8.27
C ALA A 600 6.00 63.67 7.79
N ALA A 601 5.12 62.68 7.99
CA ALA A 601 5.24 61.42 7.25
C ALA A 601 4.91 61.66 5.76
N PRO A 602 5.71 61.14 4.79
CA PRO A 602 5.34 61.23 3.39
C PRO A 602 4.05 60.43 3.19
N ARG A 603 2.97 61.11 2.79
CA ARG A 603 1.77 60.47 2.23
C ARG A 603 2.18 59.73 0.95
N VAL A 604 2.66 58.50 1.08
CA VAL A 604 2.80 57.59 -0.05
C VAL A 604 1.41 57.02 -0.34
N MET A 605 0.98 57.20 -1.59
CA MET A 605 -0.33 56.84 -2.11
C MET A 605 -0.71 55.41 -1.76
N ALA A 606 -1.97 55.24 -1.33
CA ALA A 606 -2.63 53.95 -1.32
C ALA A 606 -2.54 53.31 -2.72
N PRO A 607 -2.27 52.00 -2.83
CA PRO A 607 -2.42 51.31 -4.11
C PRO A 607 -3.90 51.36 -4.51
N SER A 608 -4.15 51.84 -5.73
CA SER A 608 -5.48 51.84 -6.34
C SER A 608 -6.08 50.43 -6.33
N PRO A 609 -7.37 50.25 -5.99
CA PRO A 609 -8.04 48.97 -6.18
C PRO A 609 -8.42 48.78 -7.65
N GLY A 610 -8.00 47.66 -8.24
CA GLY A 610 -8.30 47.20 -9.61
C GLY A 610 -7.00 46.86 -10.36
N VAL A 611 -6.74 45.62 -10.78
CA VAL A 611 -7.57 44.64 -11.52
C VAL A 611 -7.32 43.23 -11.01
#